data_AF-A0A821TUS6-F1
#
_entry.id   AF-A0A821TUS6-F1
#
_cell.length_a   1.000
_cell.length_b   1.000
_cell.length_c   1.000
_cell.angle_alpha   90.00
_cell.angle_beta   90.00
_cell.angle_gamma   90.00
#
_symmetry.space_group_name_H-M   'P 1'
#
loop_
_entity.id
_entity.type
_entity.pdbx_description
1 polymer ?
#
loop_
_entity_poly.entity_id
_entity_poly.type
_entity_poly.pdbx_seq_one_letter_code
_entity_poly.pdbx_strand_id
1 'polypeptide(L)' 'MARVPIDVETEIDRFCNSIKQDTYTRSVDIALATVYIFKKLIGESKWSNASELIALIRSQAHRLNQGQPVDSITFNIT' A
#
# COMPACT_ATOMS: atom_id res chain seq x y z
N MET A 1 3.83 -16.50 -10.58
CA MET A 1 3.57 -15.86 -9.28
C MET A 1 4.16 -14.46 -9.32
N ALA A 2 3.33 -13.43 -9.16
CA ALA A 2 3.80 -12.05 -9.08
C ALA A 2 4.61 -11.87 -7.80
N ARG A 3 5.77 -11.21 -7.89
CA ARG A 3 6.69 -11.00 -6.76
C ARG A 3 6.78 -9.51 -6.47
N VAL A 4 6.56 -9.15 -5.21
CA VAL A 4 6.74 -7.79 -4.71
C VAL A 4 8.24 -7.57 -4.46
N PRO A 5 8.83 -6.44 -4.88
CA PRO A 5 10.21 -6.08 -4.54
C PRO A 5 10.38 -5.85 -3.03
N ILE A 6 11.54 -6.24 -2.48
CA ILE A 6 11.87 -6.08 -1.05
C ILE A 6 11.81 -4.61 -0.63
N ASP A 7 12.20 -3.69 -1.52
CA ASP A 7 12.15 -2.25 -1.25
C ASP A 7 10.71 -1.76 -1.06
N VAL A 8 9.77 -2.27 -1.87
CA VAL A 8 8.33 -1.99 -1.74
C VAL A 8 7.77 -2.60 -0.45
N GLU A 9 8.17 -3.82 -0.10
CA GLU A 9 7.76 -4.44 1.19
C GLU A 9 8.24 -3.61 2.39
N THR A 10 9.48 -3.16 2.37
CA THR A 10 10.08 -2.33 3.42
C THR A 10 9.33 -1.01 3.57
N GLU A 11 8.89 -0.41 2.46
CA GLU A 11 8.16 0.85 2.47
C GLU A 11 6.72 0.69 2.97
N ILE A 12 6.05 -0.42 2.64
CA ILE A 12 4.75 -0.79 3.22
C ILE A 12 4.87 -0.93 4.74
N ASP A 13 5.90 -1.61 5.24
CA ASP A 13 6.08 -1.80 6.68
C ASP A 13 6.38 -0.47 7.39
N ARG A 14 7.19 0.41 6.78
CA ARG A 14 7.42 1.78 7.29
C ARG A 14 6.15 2.61 7.34
N PHE A 15 5.32 2.54 6.30
CA PHE A 15 4.02 3.22 6.26
C PHE A 15 3.10 2.73 7.38
N CYS A 16 2.96 1.40 7.54
CA CYS A 16 2.16 0.81 8.62
C CYS A 16 2.64 1.23 10.01
N ASN A 17 3.96 1.31 10.22
CA ASN A 17 4.51 1.79 11.49
C ASN A 17 4.26 3.28 11.72
N SER A 18 4.41 4.11 10.67
CA SER A 18 4.15 5.56 10.73
C SER A 18 2.69 5.86 11.05
N ILE A 19 1.78 5.04 10.51
CA ILE A 19 0.36 5.06 10.85
C ILE A 19 0.12 4.72 12.32
N LYS A 20 0.71 3.63 12.83
CA LYS A 20 0.51 3.20 14.22
C LYS A 20 1.06 4.20 15.24
N GLN A 21 2.04 4.99 14.82
CA GLN A 21 2.68 6.04 15.61
C GLN A 21 2.03 7.42 15.44
N ASP A 22 0.90 7.51 14.71
CA ASP A 22 0.20 8.77 14.41
C ASP A 22 1.13 9.83 13.78
N THR A 23 2.13 9.38 13.01
CA THR A 23 3.13 10.25 12.38
C THR A 23 2.50 11.09 11.25
N TYR A 24 1.41 10.60 10.65
CA TYR A 24 0.68 11.35 9.64
C TYR A 24 -0.33 12.29 10.29
N THR A 25 -0.07 13.58 10.22
CA THR A 25 -0.92 14.61 10.84
C THR A 25 -2.18 14.95 10.04
N ARG A 26 -2.23 14.60 8.74
CA ARG A 26 -3.36 14.92 7.85
C ARG A 26 -3.75 13.72 6.99
N SER A 27 -5.04 13.60 6.76
CA SER A 27 -5.67 12.63 5.86
C SER A 27 -5.04 12.59 4.46
N VAL A 28 -4.71 13.76 3.90
CA VAL A 28 -4.08 13.88 2.58
C VAL A 28 -2.67 13.27 2.54
N ASP A 29 -1.93 13.31 3.65
CA ASP A 29 -0.58 12.76 3.72
C ASP A 29 -0.63 11.22 3.67
N ILE A 30 -1.64 10.62 4.31
CA ILE A 30 -1.92 9.17 4.25
C ILE A 30 -2.33 8.76 2.82
N ALA A 31 -3.19 9.56 2.18
CA ALA A 31 -3.62 9.32 0.80
C ALA A 31 -2.44 9.33 -0.18
N LEU A 32 -1.60 10.36 -0.10
CA LEU A 32 -0.44 10.52 -0.97
C LEU A 32 0.57 9.38 -0.76
N ALA A 33 0.85 9.01 0.49
CA ALA A 33 1.74 7.89 0.79
C ALA A 33 1.19 6.56 0.24
N THR A 34 -0.11 6.35 0.34
CA THR A 34 -0.80 5.16 -0.22
C THR A 34 -0.65 5.11 -1.75
N VAL A 35 -0.93 6.22 -2.45
CA VAL A 35 -0.78 6.32 -3.91
C VAL A 35 0.67 6.10 -4.33
N TYR A 36 1.63 6.61 -3.57
CA TYR A 36 3.06 6.44 -3.86
C TYR A 36 3.50 4.98 -3.76
N ILE A 37 3.04 4.27 -2.73
CA ILE A 37 3.27 2.83 -2.57
C ILE A 37 2.67 2.07 -3.76
N PHE A 38 1.44 2.37 -4.19
CA PHE A 38 0.86 1.70 -5.35
C PHE A 38 1.60 2.00 -6.64
N LYS A 39 2.04 3.25 -6.85
CA LYS A 39 2.85 3.60 -8.01
C LYS A 39 4.13 2.75 -8.09
N LYS A 40 4.85 2.61 -6.96
CA LYS A 40 6.04 1.77 -6.88
C LYS A 40 5.71 0.29 -7.07
N LEU A 41 4.68 -0.20 -6.38
CA LEU A 41 4.21 -1.58 -6.49
C LEU A 41 3.90 -1.94 -7.95
N ILE A 42 3.16 -1.09 -8.67
CA ILE A 42 2.80 -1.31 -10.08
C ILE A 42 4.05 -1.24 -10.99
N GLY A 43 4.93 -0.27 -10.75
CA GLY A 43 6.11 -0.01 -11.60
C GLY A 43 7.25 -1.00 -11.41
N GLU A 44 7.40 -1.58 -10.22
CA GLU A 44 8.56 -2.41 -9.86
C GLU A 44 8.20 -3.90 -9.72
N SER A 45 6.91 -4.26 -9.57
CA SER A 45 6.50 -5.66 -9.53
C SER A 45 6.43 -6.29 -10.92
N LYS A 46 6.66 -7.60 -10.99
CA LYS A 46 6.44 -8.38 -12.21
C LYS A 46 5.01 -8.94 -12.25
N TRP A 47 4.26 -8.56 -13.28
CA TRP A 47 2.92 -9.05 -13.56
C TRP A 47 2.76 -9.18 -15.09
N SER A 48 2.01 -10.19 -15.53
CA SER A 48 1.89 -10.54 -16.95
C SER A 48 0.51 -10.20 -17.52
N ASN A 49 -0.46 -9.92 -16.65
CA ASN A 49 -1.82 -9.60 -17.02
C ASN A 49 -2.50 -8.75 -15.93
N ALA A 50 -3.65 -8.15 -16.28
CA ALA A 50 -4.42 -7.31 -15.38
C ALA A 50 -4.90 -8.06 -14.13
N SER A 51 -5.25 -9.35 -14.25
CA SER A 51 -5.71 -10.16 -13.12
C SER A 51 -4.61 -10.35 -12.07
N GLU A 52 -3.36 -10.60 -12.50
CA GLU A 52 -2.19 -10.67 -11.63
C GLU A 52 -1.92 -9.34 -10.92
N LEU A 53 -2.04 -8.23 -11.65
CA LEU A 53 -1.87 -6.89 -11.08
C LEU A 53 -2.93 -6.59 -10.01
N ILE A 54 -4.20 -6.88 -10.30
CA ILE A 54 -5.31 -6.69 -9.36
C ILE A 54 -5.12 -7.55 -8.11
N ALA A 55 -4.71 -8.81 -8.27
CA ALA A 55 -4.44 -9.69 -7.14
C ALA A 55 -3.30 -9.16 -6.27
N LEU A 56 -2.25 -8.63 -6.90
CA LEU A 56 -1.10 -8.04 -6.24
C LEU A 56 -1.50 -6.77 -5.45
N ILE A 57 -2.26 -5.84 -6.05
CA ILE A 57 -2.78 -4.65 -5.37
C ILE A 57 -3.64 -5.05 -4.17
N ARG A 58 -4.60 -5.98 -4.36
CA ARG A 58 -5.49 -6.45 -3.27
C ARG A 58 -4.73 -7.07 -2.10
N SER A 59 -3.68 -7.85 -2.39
CA SER A 59 -2.85 -8.47 -1.35
C SER A 59 -2.14 -7.43 -0.48
N GLN A 60 -1.66 -6.33 -1.07
CA GLN A 60 -0.97 -5.28 -0.33
C GLN A 60 -1.97 -4.31 0.31
N ALA A 61 -3.08 -3.99 -0.34
CA ALA A 61 -4.19 -3.22 0.23
C ALA A 61 -4.68 -3.85 1.54
N HIS A 62 -4.80 -5.18 1.59
CA HIS A 62 -5.15 -5.88 2.83
C HIS A 62 -4.13 -5.61 3.96
N ARG A 63 -2.83 -5.64 3.66
CA ARG A 63 -1.77 -5.32 4.65
C ARG A 63 -1.83 -3.86 5.11
N LEU A 64 -2.06 -2.92 4.20
CA LEU A 64 -2.17 -1.50 4.52
C LEU A 64 -3.40 -1.22 5.40
N ASN A 65 -4.51 -1.91 5.14
CA ASN A 65 -5.76 -1.76 5.90
C ASN A 65 -5.71 -2.42 7.30
N GLN A 66 -4.92 -3.48 7.49
CA GLN A 66 -4.70 -4.06 8.83
C GLN A 66 -3.94 -3.11 9.79
N GLY A 67 -3.33 -2.04 9.27
CA GLY A 67 -2.60 -1.05 10.06
C GLY A 67 -3.46 0.00 10.76
N GLN A 68 -4.76 0.16 10.44
CA GLN A 68 -5.62 1.24 10.95
C GLN A 68 -7.00 0.79 11.47
N PRO A 69 -7.57 1.49 12.46
CA PRO A 69 -8.98 1.35 12.81
C PRO A 69 -9.90 2.11 11.84
N VAL A 70 -10.71 1.33 11.11
CA VAL A 70 -12.10 1.53 10.61
C VAL A 70 -12.46 2.74 9.72
N ASP A 71 -11.70 3.85 9.67
CA ASP A 71 -12.02 4.99 8.79
C ASP A 71 -10.86 5.29 7.83
N SER A 72 -10.48 4.32 6.98
CA SER A 72 -9.24 4.43 6.20
C SER A 72 -9.48 5.04 4.81
N ILE A 73 -8.98 6.26 4.62
CA ILE A 73 -8.77 6.88 3.30
C ILE A 73 -8.05 5.92 2.34
N THR A 74 -7.21 5.03 2.87
CA THR A 74 -6.58 3.91 2.18
C THR A 74 -7.59 2.99 1.48
N PHE A 75 -8.72 2.66 2.13
CA PHE A 75 -9.79 1.83 1.56
C PHE A 75 -10.44 2.47 0.33
N ASN A 76 -10.62 3.80 0.32
CA ASN A 76 -11.20 4.52 -0.81
C ASN A 76 -10.25 4.63 -2.02
N ILE A 77 -8.94 4.42 -1.81
CA ILE A 77 -7.92 4.52 -2.86
C ILE A 77 -7.61 3.14 -3.49
N THR A 78 -7.83 2.06 -2.75
CA THR A 78 -7.59 0.66 -3.15
C THR A 78 -8.73 0.03 -3.93
#